data_AF-A0A0L6V321-F1
#
_entry.id   AF-A0A0L6V321-F1
#
_cell.length_a   1.000
_cell.length_b   1.000
_cell.length_c   1.000
_cell.angle_alpha   90.00
_cell.angle_beta   90.00
_cell.angle_gamma   90.00
#
_symmetry.space_group_name_H-M   'P 1'
#
loop_
_entity.id
_entity.type
_entity.pdbx_description
1 polymer ?
#
loop_
_entity_poly.entity_id
_entity_poly.type
_entity_poly.pdbx_seq_one_letter_code
_entity_poly.pdbx_strand_id
1 'polypeptide(L)'
;MLGQMQGLISSGGMTQTLAASYMNQFVSQLQPALLGMNSCGCFGSPTIGPLMTNVFGQLSQVMQSFQSSFGAGFGGIVSPFQKILPAFQSFVQQSQQSSSYSSFSQSINPFVHMFQPFIPGFGGIGGF
;
A
#
# COMPACT_ATOMS: atom_id res chain seq x y z
N MET A 1 -4.40 2.59 -15.78
CA MET A 1 -3.00 2.17 -15.99
C MET A 1 -2.76 0.68 -15.70
N LEU A 2 -3.56 0.03 -14.86
CA LEU A 2 -3.42 -1.40 -14.52
C LEU A 2 -3.51 -2.37 -15.72
N GLY A 3 -4.39 -2.09 -16.70
CA GLY A 3 -4.52 -2.95 -17.90
C GLY A 3 -3.30 -2.97 -18.82
N GLN A 4 -2.51 -1.89 -18.85
CA GLN A 4 -1.24 -1.87 -19.60
C GLN A 4 -0.12 -2.60 -18.84
N MET A 5 -0.13 -2.56 -17.50
CA MET A 5 0.85 -3.29 -16.70
C MET A 5 0.61 -4.79 -16.74
N GLN A 6 -0.63 -5.28 -16.65
CA GLN A 6 -0.89 -6.72 -16.81
C GLN A 6 -0.37 -7.24 -18.16
N GLY A 7 -0.52 -6.44 -19.22
CA GLY A 7 0.07 -6.74 -20.53
C GLY A 7 1.60 -6.77 -20.52
N LEU A 8 2.25 -5.80 -19.87
CA LEU A 8 3.72 -5.73 -19.75
C LEU A 8 4.31 -6.80 -18.80
N ILE A 9 3.61 -7.14 -17.73
CA ILE A 9 4.00 -8.20 -16.79
C ILE A 9 3.88 -9.55 -17.48
N SER A 10 2.74 -9.82 -18.13
CA SER A 10 2.50 -11.08 -18.83
C SER A 10 3.38 -11.26 -20.07
N SER A 11 3.87 -10.18 -20.67
CA SER A 11 4.82 -10.22 -21.78
C SER A 11 6.30 -10.21 -21.35
N GLY A 12 6.58 -10.09 -20.05
CA GLY A 12 7.94 -9.96 -19.51
C GLY A 12 8.60 -8.59 -19.76
N GLY A 13 7.88 -7.62 -20.33
CA GLY A 13 8.37 -6.26 -20.54
C GLY A 13 8.42 -5.39 -19.27
N MET A 14 7.72 -5.79 -18.19
CA MET A 14 7.79 -5.08 -16.92
C MET A 14 9.03 -5.52 -16.15
N THR A 15 9.99 -4.60 -16.00
CA THR A 15 11.19 -4.85 -15.20
C THR A 15 10.95 -4.53 -13.73
N GLN A 16 11.74 -5.15 -12.86
CA GLN A 16 11.76 -4.86 -11.42
C GLN A 16 11.97 -3.36 -11.15
N THR A 17 12.80 -2.69 -11.96
CA THR A 17 13.06 -1.25 -11.88
C THR A 17 11.82 -0.42 -12.19
N LEU A 18 10.99 -0.84 -13.16
CA LEU A 18 9.74 -0.17 -13.51
C LEU A 18 8.73 -0.29 -12.36
N ALA A 19 8.60 -1.49 -11.80
CA ALA A 19 7.73 -1.75 -10.65
C ALA A 19 8.19 -0.96 -9.41
N ALA A 20 9.50 -0.91 -9.13
CA ALA A 20 10.05 -0.10 -8.05
C ALA A 20 9.86 1.40 -8.27
N SER A 21 9.94 1.88 -9.51
CA SER A 21 9.67 3.27 -9.88
C SER A 21 8.21 3.64 -9.63
N TYR A 22 7.28 2.75 -10.00
CA TYR A 22 5.86 2.92 -9.71
C TYR A 22 5.60 2.99 -8.20
N MET A 23 6.20 2.08 -7.43
CA MET A 23 6.04 2.08 -5.97
C MET A 23 6.65 3.31 -5.31
N ASN A 24 7.78 3.82 -5.82
CA ASN A 24 8.32 5.10 -5.38
C ASN A 24 7.33 6.25 -5.63
N GLN A 25 6.76 6.34 -6.84
CA GLN A 25 5.78 7.39 -7.14
C GLN A 25 4.54 7.29 -6.25
N PHE A 26 4.05 6.08 -6.02
CA PHE A 26 2.92 5.83 -5.13
C PHE A 26 3.24 6.28 -3.71
N VAL A 27 4.39 5.87 -3.17
CA VAL A 27 4.87 6.26 -1.84
C VAL A 27 5.04 7.77 -1.71
N SER A 28 5.64 8.43 -2.70
CA SER A 28 5.84 9.88 -2.69
C SER A 28 4.53 10.66 -2.69
N GLN A 29 3.46 10.12 -3.26
CA GLN A 29 2.12 10.72 -3.22
C GLN A 29 1.37 10.33 -1.94
N LEU A 30 1.55 9.10 -1.49
CA LEU A 30 0.84 8.56 -0.34
C LEU A 30 1.35 9.20 0.96
N GLN A 31 2.66 9.39 1.14
CA GLN A 31 3.24 9.95 2.37
C GLN A 31 2.62 11.31 2.79
N PRO A 32 2.58 12.35 1.94
CA PRO A 32 1.93 13.61 2.28
C PRO A 32 0.42 13.47 2.43
N ALA A 33 -0.22 12.54 1.70
CA ALA A 33 -1.64 12.27 1.88
C ALA A 33 -1.92 11.68 3.26
N LEU A 34 -1.16 10.66 3.70
CA LEU A 34 -1.26 10.04 5.04
C LEU A 34 -1.09 11.08 6.15
N LEU A 35 -0.07 11.93 6.05
CA LEU A 35 0.17 13.02 6.99
C LEU A 35 -0.92 14.10 6.93
N GLY A 36 -1.40 14.43 5.73
CA GLY A 36 -2.44 15.42 5.50
C GLY A 36 -3.80 14.99 6.05
N MET A 37 -4.18 13.71 5.87
CA MET A 37 -5.39 13.15 6.48
C MET A 37 -5.32 13.15 7.99
N ASN A 38 -4.11 12.95 8.53
CA ASN A 38 -3.90 13.03 9.97
C ASN A 38 -4.09 14.45 10.50
N SER A 39 -3.59 15.44 9.76
CA SER A 39 -3.73 16.86 10.10
C SER A 39 -5.18 17.37 9.96
N CYS A 40 -5.94 16.89 8.96
CA CYS A 40 -7.29 17.37 8.71
C CYS A 40 -8.40 16.59 9.46
N GLY A 41 -8.08 15.51 10.16
CA GLY A 41 -9.07 14.67 10.86
C GLY A 41 -10.09 14.00 9.93
N CYS A 42 -9.79 13.93 8.62
CA CYS A 42 -10.76 13.58 7.60
C CYS A 42 -11.15 12.09 7.59
N PHE A 43 -10.58 11.25 8.46
CA PHE A 43 -10.96 9.84 8.56
C PHE A 43 -12.40 9.61 9.02
N GLY A 44 -12.97 10.56 9.78
CA GLY A 44 -14.39 10.56 10.11
C GLY A 44 -15.29 10.87 8.90
N SER A 45 -14.72 11.29 7.77
CA SER A 45 -15.47 11.54 6.56
C SER A 45 -15.94 10.22 5.93
N PRO A 46 -17.24 10.09 5.62
CA PRO A 46 -17.78 8.89 4.97
C PRO A 46 -17.17 8.63 3.58
N THR A 47 -16.50 9.63 2.98
CA THR A 47 -15.91 9.52 1.64
C THR A 47 -14.48 8.97 1.67
N ILE A 48 -13.72 9.18 2.76
CA ILE A 48 -12.29 8.84 2.83
C ILE A 48 -12.08 7.33 3.02
N GLY A 49 -12.91 6.69 3.83
CA GLY A 49 -12.85 5.24 4.06
C GLY A 49 -12.95 4.41 2.75
N PRO A 50 -14.00 4.60 1.93
CA PRO A 50 -14.15 3.92 0.65
C PRO A 50 -13.03 4.25 -0.33
N LEU A 51 -12.58 5.51 -0.38
CA LEU A 51 -11.48 5.93 -1.25
C LEU A 51 -10.19 5.19 -0.91
N MET A 52 -9.88 5.08 0.39
CA MET A 52 -8.71 4.33 0.86
C MET A 52 -8.81 2.84 0.62
N THR A 53 -9.98 2.27 0.86
CA THR A 53 -10.29 0.87 0.55
C THR A 53 -10.01 0.59 -0.94
N ASN A 54 -10.43 1.48 -1.84
CA ASN A 54 -10.15 1.35 -3.26
C ASN A 54 -8.66 1.47 -3.60
N VAL A 55 -7.95 2.46 -3.04
CA VAL A 55 -6.52 2.65 -3.29
C VAL A 55 -5.70 1.45 -2.81
N PHE A 56 -5.90 1.02 -1.56
CA PHE A 56 -5.18 -0.11 -0.98
C PHE A 56 -5.60 -1.45 -1.57
N GLY A 57 -6.86 -1.61 -1.95
CA GLY A 57 -7.34 -2.78 -2.68
C GLY A 57 -6.65 -2.93 -4.04
N GLN A 58 -6.59 -1.84 -4.82
CA GLN A 58 -5.88 -1.83 -6.11
C GLN A 58 -4.38 -2.08 -5.91
N LEU A 59 -3.78 -1.42 -4.91
CA LEU A 59 -2.38 -1.60 -4.58
C LEU A 59 -2.07 -3.06 -4.23
N SER A 60 -2.90 -3.70 -3.40
CA SER A 60 -2.73 -5.11 -3.00
C SER A 60 -2.77 -6.05 -4.20
N GLN A 61 -3.67 -5.80 -5.17
CA GLN A 61 -3.73 -6.59 -6.41
C GLN A 61 -2.46 -6.42 -7.27
N VAL A 62 -1.92 -5.20 -7.35
CA VAL A 62 -0.66 -4.94 -8.05
C VAL A 62 0.50 -5.64 -7.34
N MET A 63 0.55 -5.55 -6.02
CA MET A 63 1.58 -6.18 -5.20
C MET A 63 1.56 -7.70 -5.36
N GLN A 64 0.39 -8.32 -5.37
CA GLN A 64 0.23 -9.75 -5.66
C GLN A 64 0.74 -10.10 -7.06
N SER A 65 0.43 -9.28 -8.06
CA SER A 65 0.95 -9.46 -9.41
C SER A 65 2.48 -9.38 -9.45
N PHE A 66 3.07 -8.41 -8.74
CA PHE A 66 4.52 -8.27 -8.63
C PHE A 66 5.17 -9.40 -7.86
N GLN A 67 4.58 -9.86 -6.77
CA GLN A 67 5.10 -10.97 -5.98
C GLN A 67 5.10 -12.27 -6.80
N SER A 68 4.02 -12.54 -7.55
CA SER A 68 3.96 -13.68 -8.47
C SER A 68 4.95 -13.58 -9.63
N SER A 69 5.19 -12.37 -10.14
CA SER A 69 6.02 -12.18 -11.34
C SER A 69 7.51 -12.05 -11.05
N PHE A 70 7.87 -11.37 -9.95
CA PHE A 70 9.26 -11.06 -9.60
C PHE A 70 9.81 -11.91 -8.46
N GLY A 71 8.97 -12.64 -7.71
CA GLY A 71 9.39 -13.52 -6.63
C GLY A 71 10.37 -12.85 -5.66
N ALA A 72 11.64 -13.30 -5.66
CA ALA A 72 12.70 -12.74 -4.84
C ALA A 72 12.99 -11.25 -5.09
N GLY A 73 12.74 -10.74 -6.31
CA GLY A 73 12.88 -9.32 -6.66
C GLY A 73 11.81 -8.41 -6.05
N PHE A 74 10.74 -8.98 -5.50
CA PHE A 74 9.66 -8.23 -4.88
C PHE A 74 10.14 -7.34 -3.72
N GLY A 75 11.09 -7.81 -2.91
CA GLY A 75 11.68 -7.04 -1.80
C GLY A 75 12.25 -5.68 -2.24
N GLY A 76 12.91 -5.64 -3.40
CA GLY A 76 13.44 -4.39 -3.97
C GLY A 76 12.33 -3.42 -4.44
N ILE A 77 11.23 -3.97 -4.95
CA ILE A 77 10.06 -3.21 -5.42
C ILE A 77 9.33 -2.54 -4.25
N VAL A 78 9.22 -3.25 -3.13
CA VAL A 78 8.53 -2.76 -1.94
C VAL A 78 9.39 -1.92 -0.99
N SER A 79 10.71 -1.87 -1.22
CA SER A 79 11.63 -1.07 -0.41
C SER A 79 11.20 0.39 -0.15
N PRO A 80 10.55 1.13 -1.09
CA PRO A 80 10.12 2.50 -0.83
C PRO A 80 9.12 2.61 0.34
N PHE A 81 8.33 1.57 0.60
CA PHE A 81 7.37 1.57 1.71
C PHE A 81 8.05 1.61 3.08
N GLN A 82 9.31 1.19 3.17
CA GLN A 82 10.08 1.32 4.41
C GLN A 82 10.21 2.78 4.83
N LYS A 83 10.25 3.71 3.87
CA LYS A 83 10.36 5.16 4.13
C LYS A 83 9.05 5.78 4.60
N ILE A 84 7.90 5.24 4.17
CA ILE A 84 6.59 5.76 4.60
C ILE A 84 6.08 5.10 5.86
N LEU A 85 6.73 4.03 6.31
CA LEU A 85 6.36 3.28 7.49
C LEU A 85 5.92 4.16 8.68
N PRO A 86 6.66 5.21 9.11
CA PRO A 86 6.22 6.06 10.21
C PRO A 86 4.92 6.83 9.90
N ALA A 87 4.76 7.36 8.69
CA ALA A 87 3.53 8.04 8.27
C ALA A 87 2.35 7.05 8.22
N PHE A 88 2.62 5.82 7.80
CA PHE A 88 1.65 4.75 7.71
C PHE A 88 1.18 4.27 9.09
N GLN A 89 2.11 4.14 10.05
CA GLN A 89 1.80 3.81 11.44
C GLN A 89 0.87 4.86 12.06
N SER A 90 1.23 6.14 11.95
CA SER A 90 0.39 7.24 12.45
C SER A 90 -0.99 7.26 11.80
N PHE A 91 -1.05 6.95 10.50
CA PHE A 91 -2.30 6.85 9.76
C PHE A 91 -3.18 5.69 10.26
N VAL A 92 -2.64 4.48 10.42
CA VAL A 92 -3.42 3.32 10.88
C VAL A 92 -3.90 3.50 12.32
N GLN A 93 -3.06 4.07 13.20
CA GLN A 93 -3.47 4.39 14.57
C GLN A 93 -4.66 5.35 14.62
N GLN A 94 -4.71 6.33 13.72
CA GLN A 94 -5.87 7.21 13.61
C GLN A 94 -7.06 6.56 12.93
N SER A 95 -6.83 5.70 11.93
CA SER A 95 -7.93 5.04 11.24
C SER A 95 -8.73 4.16 12.18
N GLN A 96 -8.08 3.53 13.17
CA GLN A 96 -8.72 2.78 14.25
C GLN A 96 -9.76 3.60 15.03
N GLN A 97 -9.56 4.90 15.17
CA GLN A 97 -10.50 5.78 15.88
C GLN A 97 -11.71 6.16 15.02
N SER A 98 -11.72 5.78 13.74
CA SER A 98 -12.79 6.15 12.81
C SER A 98 -13.71 4.98 12.49
N SER A 99 -14.99 5.29 12.30
CA SER A 99 -16.03 4.30 11.99
C SER A 99 -15.79 3.53 10.68
N SER A 100 -14.98 4.09 9.78
CA SER A 100 -14.61 3.47 8.49
C SER A 100 -13.45 2.46 8.59
N TYR A 101 -12.91 2.24 9.79
CA TYR A 101 -11.78 1.35 10.03
C TYR A 101 -12.01 -0.07 9.53
N SER A 102 -13.21 -0.61 9.75
CA SER A 102 -13.53 -2.00 9.42
C SER A 102 -13.35 -2.29 7.92
N SER A 103 -13.86 -1.41 7.05
CA SER A 103 -13.71 -1.54 5.59
C SER A 103 -12.25 -1.44 5.15
N PHE A 104 -11.53 -0.52 5.78
CA PHE A 104 -10.12 -0.30 5.48
C PHE A 104 -9.24 -1.48 5.90
N SER A 105 -9.44 -2.00 7.12
CA SER A 105 -8.69 -3.13 7.67
C SER A 105 -8.76 -4.36 6.77
N GLN A 106 -9.92 -4.63 6.15
CA GLN A 106 -10.09 -5.73 5.21
C GLN A 106 -9.23 -5.60 3.95
N SER A 107 -8.97 -4.37 3.50
CA SER A 107 -8.11 -4.11 2.34
C SER A 107 -6.63 -4.07 2.71
N ILE A 108 -6.33 -3.63 3.94
CA ILE A 108 -4.95 -3.52 4.42
C ILE A 108 -4.38 -4.85 4.92
N ASN A 109 -5.21 -5.76 5.41
CA ASN A 109 -4.72 -7.03 5.92
C ASN A 109 -3.87 -7.80 4.89
N PRO A 110 -4.37 -8.08 3.66
CA PRO A 110 -3.56 -8.76 2.65
C PRO A 110 -2.31 -7.97 2.27
N PHE A 111 -2.39 -6.64 2.32
CA PHE A 111 -1.25 -5.75 2.10
C PHE A 111 -0.16 -5.96 3.16
N VAL A 112 -0.51 -5.89 4.45
CA VAL A 112 0.44 -6.03 5.56
C VAL A 112 1.06 -7.42 5.58
N HIS A 113 0.27 -8.48 5.38
CA HIS A 113 0.75 -9.86 5.32
C HIS A 113 1.78 -10.06 4.19
N MET A 114 1.57 -9.43 3.03
CA MET A 114 2.50 -9.49 1.91
C MET A 114 3.81 -8.76 2.20
N PHE A 115 3.75 -7.69 2.98
CA PHE A 115 4.89 -6.81 3.27
C PHE A 115 5.72 -7.27 4.46
N GLN A 116 5.11 -7.95 5.43
CA GLN A 116 5.75 -8.42 6.65
C GLN A 116 7.12 -9.11 6.43
N PRO A 117 7.30 -10.04 5.46
CA PRO A 117 8.60 -10.69 5.24
C PRO A 117 9.69 -9.76 4.65
N PHE A 118 9.31 -8.63 4.05
CA PHE A 118 10.23 -7.69 3.41
C PHE A 118 10.42 -6.41 4.21
N ILE A 119 9.45 -6.05 5.04
CA ILE A 119 9.46 -4.85 5.88
C ILE A 119 9.04 -5.25 7.29
N PRO A 120 10.00 -5.47 8.20
CA PRO A 120 9.70 -5.92 9.57
C PRO A 120 8.77 -4.97 10.32
N GLY A 121 8.82 -3.66 10.00
CA GLY A 121 7.96 -2.67 10.62
C GLY A 121 6.47 -2.77 10.27
N PHE A 122 6.10 -3.43 9.17
CA PHE A 122 4.69 -3.63 8.79
C PHE A 122 4.03 -4.73 9.62
N GLY A 123 4.79 -5.72 10.10
CA GLY A 123 4.26 -6.79 10.97
C GLY A 123 3.64 -6.28 12.27
N GLY A 124 4.12 -5.14 12.79
CA GLY A 124 3.54 -4.49 13.98
C GLY A 124 2.29 -3.66 13.68
N ILE A 125 2.04 -3.29 12.42
CA ILE A 125 0.82 -2.58 11.99
C ILE A 125 -0.33 -3.57 11.82
N GLY A 126 0.00 -4.80 11.45
CA GLY A 126 -0.91 -5.94 11.30
C GLY A 126 -1.22 -6.66 12.61
N GLY A 127 -0.87 -6.08 13.76
CA GLY A 127 -1.33 -6.54 15.08
C GLY A 127 -2.83 -6.26 15.24
N PHE A 128 -3.63 -6.99 14.48
CA PHE A 128 -5.05 -7.22 14.65
C PHE A 128 -5.22 -8.58 15.33
#